data_AF-A0A520XTX8-F1
#
_entry.id   AF-A0A520XTX8-F1
#
_cell.length_a   1.000
_cell.length_b   1.000
_cell.length_c   1.000
_cell.angle_alpha   90.00
_cell.angle_beta   90.00
_cell.angle_gamma   90.00
#
_symmetry.space_group_name_H-M   'P 1'
#
loop_
_entity.id
_entity.type
_entity.pdbx_description
1 polymer ?
#
loop_
_entity_poly.entity_id
_entity_poly.type
_entity_poly.pdbx_seq_one_letter_code
_entity_poly.pdbx_strand_id
1 'polypeptide(L)'
;MTTPVPTRFSDEELSLIDDLVEQGVGESRSAVIRQGVHHLADLVRRARVGAEIANSYREQPQTSEDDDLAMANATAMTEAEPW
;
A
#
# COMPACT_ATOMS: atom_id res chain seq x y z
N MET A 1 12.38 -18.66 -8.74
CA MET A 1 12.86 -18.57 -10.14
C MET A 1 12.52 -17.20 -10.68
N THR A 2 13.41 -16.60 -11.47
CA THR A 2 13.15 -15.34 -12.19
C THR A 2 13.09 -15.60 -13.69
N THR A 3 12.20 -14.91 -14.40
CA THR A 3 12.07 -15.01 -15.86
C THR A 3 12.52 -13.69 -16.49
N PRO A 4 13.42 -13.69 -17.49
CA PRO A 4 13.78 -12.47 -18.21
C PRO A 4 12.59 -11.87 -18.95
N VAL A 5 12.43 -10.55 -18.87
CA VAL A 5 11.42 -9.79 -19.61
C VAL A 5 12.15 -8.72 -20.43
N PRO A 6 12.34 -8.92 -21.75
CA PRO A 6 12.99 -7.92 -22.60
C PRO A 6 12.07 -6.71 -22.77
N THR A 7 12.62 -5.51 -22.59
CA THR A 7 11.91 -4.23 -22.73
C THR A 7 12.89 -3.19 -23.26
N ARG A 8 12.39 -2.26 -24.08
CA ARG A 8 13.19 -1.15 -24.60
C ARG A 8 13.00 0.06 -23.69
N PHE A 9 14.09 0.75 -23.42
CA PHE A 9 14.13 2.03 -22.74
C PHE A 9 14.79 3.03 -23.68
N SER A 10 14.31 4.27 -23.64
CA SER A 10 14.99 5.43 -24.23
C SER A 10 16.28 5.74 -23.45
N ASP A 11 17.17 6.51 -24.08
CA ASP A 11 18.41 6.95 -23.42
C ASP A 11 18.12 7.81 -22.18
N GLU A 12 17.05 8.61 -22.21
CA GLU A 12 16.59 9.41 -21.08
C GLU A 12 16.14 8.54 -19.90
N GLU A 13 15.32 7.52 -20.17
CA GLU A 13 14.88 6.58 -19.12
C GLU A 13 16.06 5.79 -18.53
N LEU A 14 17.04 5.42 -19.36
CA LEU A 14 18.26 4.76 -18.88
C LEU A 14 19.07 5.69 -17.97
N SER A 15 19.23 6.97 -18.36
CA SER A 15 19.90 7.97 -17.52
C SER A 15 19.21 8.11 -16.17
N LEU A 16 17.87 8.17 -16.14
CA LEU A 16 17.11 8.25 -14.90
C LEU A 16 17.31 7.01 -14.02
N ILE A 17 17.35 5.81 -14.61
CA ILE A 17 17.60 4.57 -13.84
C ILE A 17 19.03 4.57 -13.29
N ASP A 18 20.01 5.07 -14.06
CA ASP A 18 21.40 5.20 -13.62
C ASP A 18 21.52 6.16 -12.43
N ASP A 19 20.90 7.33 -12.50
CA ASP A 19 20.88 8.31 -11.41
C ASP A 19 20.33 7.70 -10.11
N LEU A 20 19.29 6.85 -10.21
CA LEU A 20 18.72 6.15 -9.06
C LEU A 20 19.67 5.10 -8.47
N VAL A 21 20.46 4.42 -9.31
CA VAL A 21 21.52 3.50 -8.85
C VAL A 21 22.63 4.29 -8.15
N GLU A 22 23.07 5.40 -8.72
CA GLU A 22 24.11 6.27 -8.12
C GLU A 22 23.68 6.83 -6.76
N GLN A 23 22.39 7.14 -6.60
CA GLN A 23 21.79 7.55 -5.33
C GLN A 23 21.61 6.40 -4.32
N GLY A 24 21.96 5.16 -4.70
CA GLY A 24 21.88 3.99 -3.83
C GLY A 24 20.46 3.43 -3.64
N VAL A 25 19.51 3.79 -4.50
CA VAL A 25 18.13 3.25 -4.42
C VAL A 25 18.11 1.74 -4.66
N GLY A 26 18.98 1.25 -5.54
CA GLY A 26 19.21 -0.17 -5.76
C GLY A 26 20.62 -0.45 -6.29
N GLU A 27 21.13 -1.67 -6.05
CA GLU A 27 22.50 -2.08 -6.39
C GLU A 27 22.76 -2.23 -7.90
N SER A 28 21.72 -2.19 -8.73
CA SER A 28 21.79 -2.31 -10.19
C SER A 28 20.52 -1.77 -10.84
N ARG A 29 20.56 -1.51 -12.15
CA ARG A 29 19.37 -1.13 -12.94
C ARG A 29 18.21 -2.10 -12.74
N SER A 30 18.48 -3.42 -12.78
CA SER A 30 17.45 -4.43 -12.56
C SER A 30 16.89 -4.43 -11.14
N ALA A 31 17.69 -4.07 -10.13
CA ALA A 31 17.19 -3.91 -8.77
C ALA A 31 16.23 -2.72 -8.66
N VAL A 32 16.62 -1.57 -9.21
CA VAL A 32 15.77 -0.36 -9.28
C VAL A 32 14.46 -0.65 -10.04
N ILE A 33 14.52 -1.29 -11.20
CA ILE A 33 13.32 -1.65 -11.98
C ILE A 33 12.40 -2.57 -11.18
N ARG A 34 12.93 -3.59 -10.50
CA ARG A 34 12.11 -4.48 -9.65
C ARG A 34 11.46 -3.72 -8.48
N GLN A 35 12.21 -2.85 -7.81
CA GLN A 35 11.66 -2.00 -6.75
C GLN A 35 10.55 -1.09 -7.29
N GLY A 36 10.74 -0.48 -8.47
CA GLY A 36 9.73 0.32 -9.14
C GLY A 36 8.44 -0.46 -9.44
N VAL A 37 8.57 -1.69 -9.96
CA VAL A 37 7.42 -2.57 -10.19
C VAL A 37 6.67 -2.90 -8.90
N HIS A 38 7.40 -3.22 -7.83
CA HIS A 38 6.78 -3.49 -6.51
C HIS A 38 6.08 -2.26 -5.94
N HIS A 39 6.69 -1.09 -6.07
CA HIS A 39 6.10 0.17 -5.62
C HIS A 39 4.82 0.51 -6.38
N LEU A 40 4.83 0.37 -7.71
CA LEU A 40 3.65 0.57 -8.54
C LEU A 40 2.52 -0.42 -8.18
N ALA A 41 2.87 -1.69 -7.96
CA ALA A 41 1.91 -2.71 -7.55
C ALA A 41 1.26 -2.38 -6.19
N ASP A 42 2.05 -1.91 -5.22
CA ASP A 42 1.53 -1.49 -3.90
C ASP A 42 0.62 -0.27 -4.02
N LEU A 43 1.01 0.73 -4.82
CA LEU A 43 0.18 1.92 -5.08
C LEU A 43 -1.18 1.54 -5.66
N VAL A 44 -1.21 0.70 -6.70
CA VAL A 44 -2.46 0.22 -7.32
C VAL A 44 -3.30 -0.56 -6.32
N ARG A 45 -2.66 -1.45 -5.53
CA ARG A 45 -3.36 -2.24 -4.51
C ARG A 45 -3.99 -1.34 -3.45
N ARG A 46 -3.28 -0.35 -2.93
CA ARG A 46 -3.80 0.59 -1.92
C ARG A 46 -4.95 1.42 -2.46
N ALA A 47 -4.86 1.89 -3.71
CA ALA A 47 -5.95 2.63 -4.33
C ALA A 47 -7.22 1.78 -4.43
N ARG A 48 -7.10 0.52 -4.86
CA ARG A 48 -8.22 -0.42 -4.94
C ARG A 48 -8.85 -0.68 -3.56
N VAL A 49 -8.03 -1.01 -2.56
CA VAL A 49 -8.50 -1.30 -1.20
C VAL A 49 -9.16 -0.06 -0.59
N GLY A 50 -8.58 1.12 -0.77
CA GLY A 50 -9.18 2.37 -0.28
C GLY A 50 -10.55 2.64 -0.91
N ALA A 51 -10.70 2.38 -2.20
CA ALA A 51 -11.99 2.49 -2.88
C ALA A 51 -13.03 1.48 -2.35
N GLU A 52 -12.62 0.24 -2.09
CA GLU A 52 -13.46 -0.79 -1.49
C GLU A 52 -13.94 -0.40 -0.08
N ILE A 53 -13.03 0.09 0.77
CA ILE A 53 -13.37 0.59 2.12
C ILE A 53 -14.37 1.75 2.02
N ALA A 54 -14.10 2.74 1.18
CA ALA A 54 -14.97 3.90 1.02
C ALA A 54 -16.36 3.52 0.48
N ASN A 55 -16.44 2.54 -0.42
CA ASN A 55 -17.70 2.01 -0.91
C ASN A 55 -18.46 1.26 0.17
N SER A 56 -17.78 0.47 1.00
CA SER A 56 -18.41 -0.25 2.10
C SER A 56 -19.16 0.69 3.04
N TYR A 57 -18.60 1.85 3.39
CA TYR A 57 -19.30 2.84 4.23
C TYR A 57 -20.54 3.45 3.56
N ARG A 58 -20.64 3.44 2.23
CA ARG A 58 -21.83 3.89 1.50
C ARG A 58 -22.88 2.80 1.39
N GLU A 59 -22.45 1.56 1.13
CA GLU A 59 -23.33 0.40 0.95
C GLU A 59 -23.90 -0.09 2.28
N GLN A 60 -23.10 -0.02 3.34
CA GLN A 60 -23.46 -0.38 4.71
C GLN A 60 -23.09 0.80 5.62
N PRO A 61 -23.93 1.85 5.66
CA PRO A 61 -23.73 2.95 6.59
C PRO A 61 -23.75 2.44 8.03
N GLN A 62 -22.86 2.98 8.85
CA GLN A 62 -22.86 2.73 10.29
C GLN A 62 -24.18 3.16 10.90
N THR A 63 -24.70 2.33 11.80
CA THR A 63 -25.97 2.55 12.48
C THR A 63 -25.73 3.07 13.90
N SER A 64 -26.77 3.62 14.53
CA SER A 64 -26.68 4.01 15.95
C SER A 64 -26.45 2.81 16.88
N GLU A 65 -26.87 1.60 16.47
CA GLU A 65 -26.62 0.38 17.25
C GLU A 65 -25.12 0.01 17.24
N ASP A 66 -24.42 0.26 16.13
CA ASP A 66 -22.98 0.08 16.05
C ASP A 66 -22.23 1.03 17.02
N ASP A 67 -22.72 2.27 17.16
CA ASP A 67 -22.17 3.25 18.11
C ASP A 67 -22.39 2.82 19.56
N ASP A 68 -23.61 2.36 19.88
CA ASP A 68 -23.95 1.86 21.21
C ASP A 68 -23.09 0.65 21.59
N LEU A 69 -22.89 -0.28 20.65
CA LEU A 69 -22.03 -1.45 20.84
C LEU A 69 -20.55 -1.05 21.02
N ALA A 70 -20.07 -0.08 20.24
CA ALA A 70 -18.70 0.43 20.37
C ALA A 70 -18.46 1.07 21.75
N MET A 71 -19.42 1.85 22.25
CA MET A 71 -19.35 2.48 23.56
C MET A 71 -19.39 1.47 24.71
N ALA A 72 -20.26 0.47 24.62
CA ALA A 72 -20.33 -0.61 25.59
C ALA A 72 -19.02 -1.39 25.66
N ASN A 73 -18.42 -1.72 24.50
CA ASN A 73 -17.11 -2.38 24.45
C ASN A 73 -16.00 -1.54 25.06
N ALA A 74 -15.94 -0.24 24.75
CA ALA A 74 -14.92 0.66 25.32
C ALA A 74 -15.03 0.75 26.85
N THR A 75 -16.26 0.78 27.37
CA THR A 75 -16.53 0.78 28.81
C THR A 75 -16.07 -0.54 29.44
N ALA A 76 -16.47 -1.68 28.87
CA ALA A 76 -16.08 -2.99 29.38
C ALA A 76 -14.56 -3.20 29.36
N MET A 77 -13.85 -2.73 28.32
CA MET A 77 -12.38 -2.78 28.27
C MET A 77 -11.74 -1.94 29.37
N THR A 78 -12.32 -0.78 29.69
CA THR A 78 -11.86 0.09 30.78
C THR A 78 -12.10 -0.58 32.14
N GLU A 79 -13.24 -1.23 32.34
CA GLU A 79 -13.55 -1.90 33.61
C GLU A 79 -12.76 -3.20 33.84
N ALA A 80 -12.29 -3.85 32.78
CA ALA A 80 -11.58 -5.12 32.84
C ALA A 80 -10.11 -5.00 33.28
N GLU A 81 -9.57 -3.79 33.31
CA GLU A 81 -8.17 -3.55 33.61
C GLU A 81 -7.96 -3.26 35.11
N PRO A 82 -6.85 -3.71 35.71
CA PRO A 82 -6.71 -3.81 37.16
C PRO A 82 -6.14 -2.55 37.84
N TRP A 83 -6.29 -1.38 37.21
CA TRP A 83 -5.75 -0.12 37.71
C TRP A 83 -6.48 0.42 38.94
#